data_AF-A0A2A3H3L8-F1
#
_entry.id   AF-A0A2A3H3L8-F1
#
_cell.length_a   1.000
_cell.length_b   1.000
_cell.length_c   1.000
_cell.angle_alpha   90.00
_cell.angle_beta   90.00
_cell.angle_gamma   90.00
#
_symmetry.space_group_name_H-M   'P 1'
#
loop_
_entity.id
_entity.type
_entity.pdbx_description
1 polymer ?
#
loop_
_entity_poly.entity_id
_entity_poly.type
_entity_poly.pdbx_seq_one_letter_code
_entity_poly.pdbx_strand_id
1 'polypeptide(L)'
;MIKHPGFGAMLARLLDDRHLGVQELADRAEVTADEIRAVLSGESPGERPLRGLASALGFHAVDLFILAGLAVPEDMAPLDATAAKWVASTVTDAVRLPTAGRRELLRLIRSLPQDERRSSFTPKPLLPLAGGPGAWVIRMLQYRNLNWMGMAETLAFVTPTYLSAATYGVIGSGRKELTPRLVTDFAAVLGIGASELAALTGVILPVKPPSPSPEVVDTAALLWEARRLSADQARHVSELADSLLGISRP
;
A
#
# COMPACT_ATOMS: atom_id res chain seq x y z
N MET A 1 20.84 -17.85 1.71
CA MET A 1 19.39 -17.59 1.85
C MET A 1 19.20 -16.86 3.16
N ILE A 2 18.88 -15.56 3.13
CA ILE A 2 18.62 -14.80 4.37
C ILE A 2 17.23 -15.22 4.85
N LYS A 3 17.11 -15.75 6.07
CA LYS A 3 15.80 -15.99 6.68
C LYS A 3 15.23 -14.64 7.06
N HIS A 4 14.14 -14.24 6.41
CA HIS A 4 13.43 -13.02 6.77
C HIS A 4 12.63 -13.23 8.05
N PRO A 5 12.46 -12.19 8.88
CA PRO A 5 11.65 -12.30 10.09
C PRO A 5 10.23 -12.72 9.73
N GLY A 6 9.68 -13.68 10.48
CA GLY A 6 8.27 -14.07 10.34
C GLY A 6 7.33 -12.95 10.76
N PHE A 7 6.04 -13.10 10.44
CA PHE A 7 5.00 -12.12 10.76
C PHE A 7 4.96 -11.73 12.24
N GLY A 8 5.09 -12.70 13.15
CA GLY A 8 5.16 -12.44 14.60
C GLY A 8 6.26 -11.48 15.01
N ALA A 9 7.46 -11.58 14.41
CA ALA A 9 8.56 -10.67 14.70
C ALA A 9 8.33 -9.26 14.13
N MET A 10 7.65 -9.15 12.98
CA MET A 10 7.23 -7.84 12.46
C MET A 10 6.18 -7.19 13.36
N LEU A 11 5.19 -7.97 13.79
CA LEU A 11 4.15 -7.52 14.70
C LEU A 11 4.74 -7.09 16.04
N ALA A 12 5.66 -7.87 16.62
CA ALA A 12 6.35 -7.52 17.86
C ALA A 12 7.04 -6.14 17.79
N ARG A 13 7.77 -5.87 16.71
CA ARG A 13 8.44 -4.56 16.49
C ARG A 13 7.44 -3.42 16.34
N LEU A 14 6.33 -3.65 15.66
CA LEU A 14 5.28 -2.65 15.51
C LEU A 14 4.58 -2.35 16.86
N LEU A 15 4.34 -3.37 17.69
CA LEU A 15 3.76 -3.19 19.01
C LEU A 15 4.70 -2.43 19.94
N ASP A 16 6.00 -2.71 19.88
CA ASP A 16 7.02 -1.97 20.61
C ASP A 16 7.07 -0.49 20.17
N ASP A 17 7.09 -0.22 18.86
CA ASP A 17 7.07 1.14 18.29
C ASP A 17 5.82 1.94 18.71
N ARG A 18 4.68 1.28 18.84
CA ARG A 18 3.40 1.89 19.25
C ARG A 18 3.15 1.86 20.75
N HIS A 19 4.04 1.26 21.55
CA HIS A 19 3.83 0.98 22.97
C HIS A 19 2.48 0.29 23.26
N LEU A 20 2.08 -0.64 22.38
CA LEU A 20 0.79 -1.31 22.42
C LEU A 20 0.90 -2.70 23.06
N GLY A 21 0.11 -2.95 24.11
CA GLY A 21 0.10 -4.25 24.81
C GLY A 21 -0.64 -5.36 24.06
N VAL A 22 -0.29 -6.62 24.32
CA VAL A 22 -0.94 -7.81 23.75
C VAL A 22 -2.44 -7.85 24.05
N GLN A 23 -2.82 -7.61 25.31
CA GLN A 23 -4.22 -7.64 25.73
C GLN A 23 -5.02 -6.53 25.05
N GLU A 24 -4.47 -5.32 25.02
CA GLU A 24 -5.10 -4.17 24.38
C GLU A 24 -5.29 -4.39 22.87
N LEU A 25 -4.31 -5.00 22.19
CA LEU A 25 -4.45 -5.38 20.79
C LEU A 25 -5.55 -6.43 20.59
N ALA A 26 -5.57 -7.47 21.44
CA ALA A 26 -6.55 -8.55 21.36
C ALA A 26 -7.99 -8.01 21.50
N ASP A 27 -8.22 -7.14 22.48
CA ASP A 27 -9.50 -6.50 22.73
C ASP A 27 -9.95 -5.67 21.51
N ARG A 28 -9.03 -4.87 20.92
CA ARG A 28 -9.32 -4.06 19.72
C ARG A 28 -9.56 -4.89 18.46
N ALA A 29 -8.90 -6.04 18.34
CA ALA A 29 -8.99 -6.92 17.19
C ALA A 29 -10.14 -7.94 17.32
N GLU A 30 -10.84 -7.96 18.45
CA GLU A 30 -11.88 -8.93 18.79
C GLU A 30 -11.40 -10.38 18.67
N VAL A 31 -10.18 -10.63 19.15
CA VAL A 31 -9.53 -11.95 19.23
C VAL A 31 -9.03 -12.22 20.64
N THR A 32 -8.59 -13.45 20.92
CA THR A 32 -8.04 -13.80 22.23
C THR A 32 -6.58 -13.35 22.36
N ALA A 33 -6.16 -13.01 23.58
CA ALA A 33 -4.75 -12.70 23.85
C ALA A 33 -3.82 -13.89 23.56
N ASP A 34 -4.32 -15.12 23.67
CA ASP A 34 -3.57 -16.34 23.35
C ASP A 34 -3.35 -16.49 21.84
N GLU A 35 -4.33 -16.15 21.00
CA GLU A 35 -4.13 -16.06 19.55
C GLU A 35 -3.06 -15.02 19.19
N ILE A 36 -3.06 -13.85 19.85
CA ILE A 36 -2.00 -12.86 19.63
C ILE A 36 -0.63 -13.40 20.05
N ARG A 37 -0.53 -14.05 21.22
CA ARG A 37 0.73 -14.66 21.69
C ARG A 37 1.22 -15.74 20.74
N ALA A 38 0.33 -16.61 20.25
CA ALA A 38 0.65 -17.64 19.27
C ALA A 38 1.25 -17.04 18.00
N VAL A 39 0.64 -15.98 17.47
CA VAL A 39 1.17 -15.25 16.31
C VAL A 39 2.55 -14.64 16.59
N LEU A 40 2.73 -14.01 17.76
CA LEU A 40 4.03 -13.47 18.17
C LEU A 40 5.10 -14.57 18.33
N SER A 41 4.69 -15.77 18.74
CA SER A 41 5.54 -16.97 18.79
C SER A 41 5.82 -17.61 17.42
N GLY A 42 5.22 -17.08 16.35
CA GLY A 42 5.49 -17.48 14.97
C GLY A 42 4.42 -18.35 14.32
N GLU A 43 3.28 -18.57 14.98
CA GLU A 43 2.14 -19.23 14.34
C GLU A 43 1.54 -18.35 13.23
N SER A 44 1.11 -19.01 12.16
CA SER A 44 0.50 -18.31 11.03
C SER A 44 -0.92 -17.87 11.42
N PRO A 45 -1.28 -16.58 11.33
CA PRO A 45 -2.62 -16.14 11.65
C PRO A 45 -3.62 -16.68 10.61
N GLY A 46 -4.84 -16.98 11.07
CA GLY A 46 -5.98 -17.24 10.19
C GLY A 46 -6.51 -15.95 9.55
N GLU A 47 -7.38 -16.08 8.54
CA GLU A 47 -7.94 -14.95 7.80
C GLU A 47 -8.72 -13.96 8.70
N ARG A 48 -9.62 -14.48 9.53
CA ARG A 48 -10.47 -13.66 10.42
C ARG A 48 -9.62 -12.88 11.44
N PRO A 49 -8.70 -13.51 12.21
CA PRO A 49 -7.79 -12.78 13.08
C PRO A 49 -7.00 -11.69 12.35
N LEU A 50 -6.55 -11.95 11.12
CA LEU A 50 -5.77 -10.98 10.36
C LEU A 50 -6.58 -9.77 9.92
N ARG A 51 -7.86 -9.95 9.55
CA ARG A 51 -8.80 -8.85 9.29
C ARG A 51 -9.05 -8.01 10.55
N GLY A 52 -9.25 -8.65 11.70
CA GLY A 52 -9.43 -7.98 13.01
C GLY A 52 -8.19 -7.16 13.40
N LEU A 53 -7.00 -7.77 13.29
CA LEU A 53 -5.71 -7.12 13.51
C LEU A 53 -5.52 -5.88 12.64
N ALA A 54 -5.92 -5.94 11.36
CA ALA A 54 -5.80 -4.80 10.46
C ALA A 54 -6.59 -3.59 10.94
N SER A 55 -7.85 -3.82 11.32
CA SER A 55 -8.70 -2.77 11.88
C SER A 55 -8.12 -2.21 13.17
N ALA A 56 -7.71 -3.08 14.10
CA ALA A 56 -7.13 -2.70 15.39
C ALA A 56 -5.83 -1.89 15.28
N LEU A 57 -5.04 -2.17 14.24
CA LEU A 57 -3.78 -1.50 13.96
C LEU A 57 -3.94 -0.34 12.97
N GLY A 58 -5.14 -0.07 12.43
CA GLY A 58 -5.35 1.00 11.46
C GLY A 58 -4.63 0.77 10.12
N PHE A 59 -4.34 -0.48 9.76
CA PHE A 59 -3.81 -0.82 8.44
C PHE A 59 -4.92 -1.28 7.50
N HIS A 60 -4.65 -1.18 6.21
CA HIS A 60 -5.46 -1.92 5.25
C HIS A 60 -5.18 -3.42 5.41
N ALA A 61 -6.24 -4.22 5.53
CA ALA A 61 -6.10 -5.65 5.75
C ALA A 61 -5.20 -6.34 4.71
N VAL A 62 -5.29 -5.91 3.45
CA VAL A 62 -4.42 -6.40 2.37
C VAL A 62 -2.93 -6.33 2.69
N ASP A 63 -2.48 -5.28 3.38
CA ASP A 63 -1.07 -5.08 3.71
C ASP A 63 -0.60 -6.14 4.73
N LEU A 64 -1.48 -6.51 5.67
CA LEU A 64 -1.22 -7.56 6.66
C LEU A 64 -1.24 -8.96 6.05
N PHE A 65 -2.11 -9.26 5.09
CA PHE A 65 -2.03 -10.50 4.31
C PHE A 65 -0.68 -10.63 3.59
N ILE A 66 -0.22 -9.55 2.99
CA ILE A 66 1.07 -9.50 2.30
C ILE A 66 2.23 -9.72 3.28
N LEU A 67 2.22 -9.06 4.43
CA LEU A 67 3.27 -9.22 5.47
C LEU A 67 3.25 -10.61 6.10
N ALA A 68 2.06 -11.20 6.28
CA ALA A 68 1.91 -12.57 6.77
C ALA A 68 2.33 -13.63 5.74
N GLY A 69 2.61 -13.23 4.49
CA GLY A 69 2.93 -14.15 3.40
C GLY A 69 1.72 -14.99 2.94
N LEU A 70 0.50 -14.55 3.27
CA LEU A 70 -0.74 -15.22 2.91
C LEU A 70 -1.27 -14.71 1.56
N ALA A 71 -2.08 -15.55 0.91
CA ALA A 71 -2.82 -15.12 -0.27
C ALA A 71 -3.81 -14.02 0.13
N VAL A 72 -3.88 -12.94 -0.64
CA VAL A 72 -4.86 -11.89 -0.41
C VAL A 72 -6.23 -12.37 -0.93
N PRO A 73 -7.29 -12.32 -0.11
CA PRO A 73 -8.64 -12.64 -0.54
C PRO A 73 -9.12 -11.77 -1.72
N GLU A 74 -9.90 -12.36 -2.63
CA GLU A 74 -10.33 -11.71 -3.87
C GLU A 74 -11.23 -10.47 -3.66
N ASP A 75 -11.94 -10.41 -2.53
CA ASP A 75 -12.74 -9.25 -2.12
C ASP A 75 -11.88 -8.02 -1.77
N MET A 76 -10.61 -8.23 -1.41
CA MET A 76 -9.67 -7.14 -1.10
C MET A 76 -8.77 -6.75 -2.27
N ALA A 77 -8.62 -7.64 -3.26
CA ALA A 77 -7.75 -7.39 -4.39
C ALA A 77 -8.28 -6.24 -5.27
N PRO A 78 -7.43 -5.49 -5.98
CA PRO A 78 -7.89 -4.52 -6.97
C PRO A 78 -8.90 -5.13 -7.95
N LEU A 79 -9.87 -4.33 -8.41
CA LEU A 79 -10.95 -4.83 -9.25
C LEU A 79 -10.44 -5.23 -10.63
N ASP A 80 -9.66 -4.37 -11.26
CA ASP A 80 -9.20 -4.51 -12.63
C ASP A 80 -7.74 -4.06 -12.78
N ALA A 81 -6.84 -4.99 -13.12
CA ALA A 81 -5.43 -4.69 -13.33
C ALA A 81 -5.17 -3.79 -14.55
N THR A 82 -6.10 -3.73 -15.50
CA THR A 82 -5.99 -2.88 -16.69
C THR A 82 -6.24 -1.40 -16.39
N ALA A 83 -6.86 -1.09 -15.24
CA ALA A 83 -7.02 0.28 -14.75
C ALA A 83 -5.70 0.93 -14.29
N ALA A 84 -4.62 0.16 -14.09
CA ALA A 84 -3.37 0.62 -13.47
C ALA A 84 -2.78 1.89 -14.10
N LYS A 85 -2.84 2.04 -15.43
CA LYS A 85 -2.36 3.24 -16.12
C LYS A 85 -3.14 4.49 -15.71
N TRP A 86 -4.47 4.39 -15.67
CA TRP A 86 -5.36 5.52 -15.36
C TRP A 86 -5.34 5.86 -13.88
N VAL A 87 -5.18 4.86 -13.01
CA VAL A 87 -4.94 5.07 -11.57
C VAL A 87 -3.67 5.89 -11.37
N ALA A 88 -2.56 5.50 -11.99
CA ALA A 88 -1.30 6.25 -11.90
C ALA A 88 -1.46 7.69 -12.45
N SER A 89 -2.07 7.86 -13.62
CA SER A 89 -2.31 9.20 -14.21
C SER A 89 -3.13 10.09 -13.26
N THR A 90 -4.27 9.59 -12.77
CA THR A 90 -5.13 10.31 -11.82
C THR A 90 -4.35 10.78 -10.59
N VAL A 91 -3.51 9.92 -10.03
CA VAL A 91 -2.68 10.22 -8.86
C VAL A 91 -1.63 11.28 -9.18
N THR A 92 -0.95 11.19 -10.33
CA THR A 92 0.03 12.19 -10.75
C THR A 92 -0.59 13.57 -11.03
N ASP A 93 -1.81 13.57 -11.57
CA ASP A 93 -2.57 14.80 -11.84
C ASP A 93 -3.12 15.40 -10.54
N ALA A 94 -3.57 14.56 -9.61
CA ALA A 94 -4.07 14.99 -8.31
C ALA A 94 -3.04 15.76 -7.48
N VAL A 95 -1.76 15.40 -7.54
CA VAL A 95 -0.68 16.13 -6.84
C VAL A 95 -0.64 17.61 -7.25
N ARG A 96 -1.00 17.92 -8.50
CA ARG A 96 -0.97 19.28 -9.05
C ARG A 96 -2.25 20.07 -8.80
N LEU A 97 -3.33 19.39 -8.40
CA LEU A 97 -4.60 20.02 -8.11
C LEU A 97 -4.59 20.71 -6.74
N PRO A 98 -5.32 21.83 -6.57
CA PRO A 98 -5.60 22.36 -5.24
C PRO A 98 -6.41 21.36 -4.42
N THR A 99 -6.43 21.52 -3.09
CA THR A 99 -7.14 20.63 -2.16
C THR A 99 -8.61 20.40 -2.54
N ALA A 100 -9.31 21.42 -3.06
CA ALA A 100 -10.69 21.27 -3.51
C ALA A 100 -10.83 20.25 -4.66
N GLY A 101 -9.94 20.31 -5.65
CA GLY A 101 -9.93 19.36 -6.78
C GLY A 101 -9.58 17.93 -6.34
N ARG A 102 -8.60 17.76 -5.43
CA ARG A 102 -8.29 16.43 -4.88
C ARG A 102 -9.46 15.82 -4.11
N ARG A 103 -10.17 16.62 -3.31
CA ARG A 103 -11.37 16.19 -2.59
C ARG A 103 -12.51 15.84 -3.54
N GLU A 104 -12.67 16.60 -4.61
CA GLU A 104 -13.66 16.32 -5.64
C GLU A 104 -13.41 14.97 -6.33
N LEU A 105 -12.16 14.70 -6.73
CA LEU A 105 -11.77 13.40 -7.28
C LEU A 105 -12.06 12.27 -6.29
N LEU A 106 -11.67 12.42 -5.02
CA LEU A 106 -11.87 11.38 -4.01
C LEU A 106 -13.36 11.11 -3.76
N ARG A 107 -14.17 12.18 -3.74
CA ARG A 107 -15.63 12.07 -3.64
C ARG A 107 -16.23 11.35 -4.84
N LEU A 108 -15.76 11.65 -6.06
CA LEU A 108 -16.21 10.95 -7.26
C LEU A 108 -15.89 9.45 -7.16
N ILE A 109 -14.62 9.09 -6.92
CA ILE A 109 -14.18 7.69 -6.82
C ILE A 109 -15.05 6.91 -5.83
N ARG A 110 -15.31 7.49 -4.65
CA ARG A 110 -16.15 6.87 -3.61
C ARG A 110 -17.63 6.77 -3.96
N SER A 111 -18.12 7.60 -4.87
CA SER A 111 -19.53 7.61 -5.30
C SER A 111 -19.82 6.65 -6.45
N LEU A 112 -18.79 6.21 -7.17
CA LEU A 112 -18.96 5.28 -8.28
C LEU A 112 -19.41 3.91 -7.75
N PRO A 113 -20.42 3.28 -8.38
CA PRO A 113 -20.80 1.92 -8.03
C PRO A 113 -19.65 0.97 -8.33
N GLN A 114 -19.50 -0.09 -7.55
CA GLN A 114 -18.50 -1.10 -7.85
C GLN A 114 -19.00 -2.02 -8.96
N ASP A 115 -18.26 -2.09 -10.07
CA ASP A 115 -18.57 -3.02 -11.16
C ASP A 115 -18.33 -4.48 -10.73
N GLU A 116 -19.02 -5.41 -11.39
CA GLU A 116 -18.79 -6.84 -11.18
C GLU A 116 -17.37 -7.25 -11.61
N ARG A 117 -16.72 -8.06 -10.77
CA ARG A 117 -15.41 -8.62 -11.08
C ARG A 117 -15.52 -9.61 -12.23
N ARG A 118 -14.85 -9.31 -13.35
CA ARG A 118 -14.81 -10.17 -14.54
C ARG A 118 -13.63 -11.14 -14.55
N SER A 119 -12.59 -10.86 -13.78
CA SER A 119 -11.40 -11.69 -13.68
C SER A 119 -10.70 -11.51 -12.34
N SER A 120 -9.98 -12.55 -11.92
CA SER A 120 -9.16 -12.49 -10.71
C SER A 120 -7.97 -11.55 -10.91
N PHE A 121 -7.69 -10.74 -9.90
CA PHE A 121 -6.56 -9.83 -9.93
C PHE A 121 -5.25 -10.60 -9.92
N THR A 122 -4.57 -10.60 -11.07
CA THR A 122 -3.24 -11.17 -11.20
C THR A 122 -2.29 -10.03 -11.58
N PRO A 123 -1.55 -9.45 -10.62
CA PRO A 123 -0.57 -8.42 -10.94
C PRO A 123 0.47 -9.05 -11.88
N LYS A 124 0.92 -8.28 -12.88
CA LYS A 124 1.87 -8.79 -13.88
C LYS A 124 3.05 -9.46 -13.17
N PRO A 125 3.37 -10.73 -13.51
CA PRO A 125 4.30 -11.53 -12.75
C PRO A 125 5.64 -10.82 -12.65
N LEU A 126 6.07 -10.67 -11.40
CA LEU A 126 7.37 -10.17 -11.07
C LEU A 126 8.38 -11.29 -11.37
N LEU A 127 9.62 -10.93 -11.72
CA LEU A 127 10.77 -11.76 -11.38
C LEU A 127 10.55 -12.31 -9.96
N PRO A 128 10.87 -13.59 -9.66
CA PRO A 128 10.47 -14.21 -8.40
C PRO A 128 10.72 -13.26 -7.24
N LEU A 129 9.63 -12.74 -6.68
CA LEU A 129 9.72 -11.89 -5.50
C LEU A 129 10.41 -12.73 -4.45
N ALA A 130 11.54 -12.25 -3.93
CA ALA A 130 12.13 -12.89 -2.78
C ALA A 130 11.10 -12.83 -1.64
N GLY A 131 11.07 -13.80 -0.73
CA GLY A 131 10.47 -13.48 0.59
C GLY A 131 11.27 -12.32 1.17
N GLY A 132 10.65 -11.28 1.73
CA GLY A 132 11.38 -10.22 2.44
C GLY A 132 10.86 -8.78 2.24
N PRO A 133 11.47 -7.80 2.93
CA PRO A 133 10.96 -6.43 3.02
C PRO A 133 10.69 -5.73 1.70
N GLY A 134 11.65 -5.80 0.77
CA GLY A 134 11.48 -5.21 -0.57
C GLY A 134 10.29 -5.81 -1.31
N ALA A 135 10.13 -7.13 -1.26
CA ALA A 135 9.01 -7.81 -1.90
C ALA A 135 7.66 -7.47 -1.27
N TRP A 136 7.59 -7.36 0.06
CA TRP A 136 6.34 -6.97 0.74
C TRP A 136 5.90 -5.58 0.29
N VAL A 137 6.80 -4.60 0.31
CA VAL A 137 6.47 -3.22 -0.08
C VAL A 137 6.07 -3.13 -1.55
N ILE A 138 6.81 -3.79 -2.44
CA ILE A 138 6.45 -3.82 -3.87
C ILE A 138 5.08 -4.49 -4.07
N ARG A 139 4.79 -5.57 -3.35
CA ARG A 139 3.48 -6.22 -3.43
C ARG A 139 2.37 -5.33 -2.88
N MET A 140 2.57 -4.60 -1.79
CA MET A 140 1.58 -3.64 -1.28
C MET A 140 1.27 -2.55 -2.33
N LEU A 141 2.29 -2.02 -3.00
CA LEU A 141 2.12 -1.06 -4.10
C LEU A 141 1.37 -1.67 -5.30
N GLN A 142 1.60 -2.95 -5.63
CA GLN A 142 0.78 -3.64 -6.64
C GLN A 142 -0.69 -3.72 -6.24
N TYR A 143 -0.98 -3.93 -4.95
CA TYR A 143 -2.34 -3.93 -4.42
C TYR A 143 -2.94 -2.52 -4.25
N ARG A 144 -2.17 -1.47 -4.52
CA ARG A 144 -2.67 -0.13 -4.87
C ARG A 144 -3.01 0.01 -6.36
N ASN A 145 -3.07 -1.11 -7.08
CA ASN A 145 -3.27 -1.19 -8.53
C ASN A 145 -2.18 -0.51 -9.38
N LEU A 146 -0.94 -0.48 -8.89
CA LEU A 146 0.19 0.07 -9.64
C LEU A 146 1.00 -1.03 -10.35
N ASN A 147 1.25 -0.85 -11.64
CA ASN A 147 2.31 -1.57 -12.35
C ASN A 147 3.66 -0.85 -12.18
N TRP A 148 4.78 -1.40 -12.68
CA TRP A 148 6.10 -0.78 -12.48
C TRP A 148 6.22 0.65 -13.02
N MET A 149 5.56 0.94 -14.15
CA MET A 149 5.55 2.29 -14.68
C MET A 149 4.73 3.21 -13.77
N GLY A 150 3.54 2.77 -13.36
CA GLY A 150 2.69 3.50 -12.43
C GLY A 150 3.36 3.74 -11.07
N MET A 151 4.16 2.79 -10.57
CA MET A 151 5.01 3.00 -9.39
C MET A 151 6.07 4.07 -9.62
N ALA A 152 6.79 4.01 -10.74
CA ALA A 152 7.81 4.98 -11.09
C ALA A 152 7.23 6.40 -11.22
N GLU A 153 6.13 6.54 -11.95
CA GLU A 153 5.39 7.79 -12.11
C GLU A 153 4.87 8.32 -10.77
N THR A 154 4.13 7.49 -10.02
CA THR A 154 3.55 7.89 -8.73
C THR A 154 4.63 8.37 -7.76
N LEU A 155 5.72 7.62 -7.59
CA LEU A 155 6.78 8.01 -6.66
C LEU A 155 7.50 9.28 -7.11
N ALA A 156 7.75 9.44 -8.42
CA ALA A 156 8.42 10.62 -8.96
C ALA A 156 7.62 11.92 -8.76
N PHE A 157 6.28 11.84 -8.73
CA PHE A 157 5.41 13.00 -8.52
C PHE A 157 5.04 13.22 -7.06
N VAL A 158 4.85 12.17 -6.27
CA VAL A 158 4.39 12.25 -4.87
C VAL A 158 5.55 12.45 -3.90
N THR A 159 6.77 12.04 -4.28
CA THR A 159 7.92 12.02 -3.37
C THR A 159 9.20 12.51 -4.04
N PRO A 160 10.27 12.82 -3.28
CA PRO A 160 11.58 13.10 -3.85
C PRO A 160 12.28 11.89 -4.50
N THR A 161 11.70 10.69 -4.49
CA THR A 161 12.32 9.49 -5.07
C THR A 161 12.01 9.37 -6.56
N TYR A 162 13.08 9.38 -7.37
CA TYR A 162 13.02 9.17 -8.81
C TYR A 162 13.81 7.90 -9.18
N LEU A 163 13.10 6.84 -9.54
CA LEU A 163 13.68 5.54 -9.92
C LEU A 163 13.09 5.06 -11.24
N SER A 164 13.90 4.34 -12.02
CA SER A 164 13.40 3.64 -13.20
C SER A 164 12.42 2.53 -12.80
N ALA A 165 11.43 2.25 -13.66
CA ALA A 165 10.46 1.17 -13.49
C ALA A 165 11.13 -0.19 -13.16
N ALA A 166 12.26 -0.50 -13.81
CA ALA A 166 13.01 -1.73 -13.56
C ALA A 166 13.57 -1.83 -12.13
N THR A 167 13.89 -0.71 -11.50
CA THR A 167 14.46 -0.68 -10.14
C THR A 167 13.49 -1.26 -9.11
N TYR A 168 12.18 -1.04 -9.28
CA TYR A 168 11.14 -1.65 -8.42
C TYR A 168 11.18 -3.18 -8.49
N GLY A 169 11.42 -3.75 -9.68
CA GLY A 169 11.63 -5.19 -9.84
C GLY A 169 12.89 -5.70 -9.13
N VAL A 170 13.97 -4.92 -9.14
CA VAL A 170 15.23 -5.26 -8.44
C VAL A 170 15.06 -5.20 -6.90
N ILE A 171 14.31 -4.21 -6.40
CA ILE A 171 13.95 -4.11 -4.97
C ILE A 171 13.07 -5.30 -4.57
N GLY A 172 12.03 -5.60 -5.35
CA GLY A 172 11.13 -6.73 -5.09
C GLY A 172 11.86 -8.07 -5.11
N SER A 173 12.85 -8.26 -5.98
CA SER A 173 13.66 -9.48 -6.00
C SER A 173 14.71 -9.54 -4.87
N GLY A 174 14.77 -8.55 -3.96
CA GLY A 174 15.76 -8.48 -2.89
C GLY A 174 17.20 -8.21 -3.36
N ARG A 175 17.39 -7.82 -4.63
CA ARG A 175 18.72 -7.52 -5.20
C ARG A 175 19.15 -6.07 -4.94
N LYS A 176 18.24 -5.24 -4.45
CA LYS A 176 18.49 -3.89 -3.97
C LYS A 176 17.81 -3.71 -2.62
N GLU A 177 18.58 -3.23 -1.64
CA GLU A 177 18.09 -3.04 -0.28
C GLU A 177 17.10 -1.86 -0.19
N LEU A 178 16.18 -1.96 0.78
CA LEU A 178 15.35 -0.84 1.18
C LEU A 178 16.17 0.11 2.07
N THR A 179 16.52 1.26 1.52
CA THR A 179 17.19 2.31 2.29
C THR A 179 16.17 3.08 3.17
N PRO A 180 16.61 3.78 4.22
CA PRO A 180 15.72 4.61 5.05
C PRO A 180 14.90 5.64 4.25
N ARG A 181 15.49 6.22 3.20
CA ARG A 181 14.79 7.14 2.29
C ARG A 181 13.69 6.42 1.51
N LEU A 182 13.98 5.23 0.95
CA LEU A 182 12.97 4.45 0.24
C LEU A 182 11.82 4.03 1.15
N VAL A 183 12.09 3.66 2.40
CA VAL A 183 11.04 3.37 3.37
C VAL A 183 10.15 4.58 3.62
N THR A 184 10.74 5.77 3.78
CA THR A 184 9.98 7.02 3.98
C THR A 184 9.07 7.32 2.79
N ASP A 185 9.61 7.23 1.57
CA ASP A 185 8.89 7.58 0.35
C ASP A 185 7.82 6.52 0.00
N PHE A 186 8.10 5.23 0.22
CA PHE A 186 7.10 4.17 0.06
C PHE A 186 5.99 4.25 1.10
N ALA A 187 6.30 4.58 2.35
CA ALA A 187 5.30 4.77 3.40
C ALA A 187 4.30 5.88 3.04
N ALA A 188 4.82 7.01 2.50
CA ALA A 188 4.01 8.12 2.02
C ALA A 188 2.99 7.69 0.96
N VAL A 189 3.40 6.92 -0.05
CA VAL A 189 2.52 6.45 -1.13
C VAL A 189 1.54 5.37 -0.63
N LEU A 190 1.96 4.52 0.31
CA LEU A 190 1.12 3.49 0.89
C LEU A 190 0.06 4.01 1.86
N GLY A 191 0.21 5.26 2.34
CA GLY A 191 -0.63 5.84 3.39
C GLY A 191 -0.31 5.29 4.79
N ILE A 192 0.93 4.84 5.01
CA ILE A 192 1.41 4.27 6.28
C ILE A 192 2.41 5.23 6.93
N GLY A 193 2.50 5.27 8.26
CA GLY A 193 3.55 6.05 8.94
C GLY A 193 4.95 5.52 8.62
N ALA A 194 5.91 6.40 8.34
CA ALA A 194 7.28 5.98 7.99
C ALA A 194 7.94 5.14 9.09
N SER A 195 7.77 5.50 10.36
CA SER A 195 8.23 4.70 11.52
C SER A 195 7.60 3.32 11.55
N GLU A 196 6.32 3.21 11.20
CA GLU A 196 5.59 1.94 11.23
C GLU A 196 6.06 1.02 10.10
N LEU A 197 6.23 1.57 8.88
CA LEU A 197 6.79 0.80 7.78
C LEU A 197 8.24 0.40 8.06
N ALA A 198 9.01 1.26 8.71
CA ALA A 198 10.37 0.96 9.17
C ALA A 198 10.38 -0.20 10.20
N ALA A 199 9.49 -0.17 11.20
CA ALA A 199 9.34 -1.25 12.17
C ALA A 199 8.95 -2.59 11.50
N LEU A 200 8.01 -2.55 10.56
CA LEU A 200 7.56 -3.72 9.80
C LEU A 200 8.69 -4.30 8.92
N THR A 201 9.47 -3.44 8.27
CA THR A 201 10.56 -3.85 7.36
C THR A 201 11.88 -4.14 8.08
N GLY A 202 12.04 -3.67 9.32
CA GLY A 202 13.30 -3.75 10.06
C GLY A 202 14.36 -2.75 9.65
N VAL A 203 13.98 -1.72 8.89
CA VAL A 203 14.90 -0.68 8.46
C VAL A 203 15.00 0.36 9.57
N ILE A 204 16.22 0.71 9.98
CA ILE A 204 16.43 1.74 11.00
C ILE A 204 16.36 3.12 10.33
N LEU A 205 15.46 3.98 10.80
CA LEU A 205 15.44 5.38 10.40
C LEU A 205 16.39 6.18 11.29
N PRO A 206 17.45 6.82 10.74
CA PRO A 206 18.40 7.57 11.55
C PRO A 206 17.79 8.84 12.16
N VAL A 207 16.75 9.38 11.52
CA VAL A 207 16.00 10.56 11.96
C VAL A 207 14.52 10.27 11.68
N LYS A 208 13.64 10.66 12.61
CA LYS A 208 12.20 10.58 12.40
C LYS A 208 11.81 11.48 11.22
N PRO A 209 11.22 10.94 10.14
CA PRO A 209 10.78 11.76 9.02
C PRO A 209 9.68 12.74 9.45
N PRO A 210 9.58 13.91 8.79
CA PRO A 210 8.44 14.79 8.99
C PRO A 210 7.15 14.10 8.57
N SER A 211 6.02 14.55 9.12
CA SER A 211 4.71 14.13 8.64
C SER A 211 4.56 14.46 7.15
N PRO A 212 3.94 13.58 6.34
CA PRO A 212 3.67 13.87 4.94
C PRO A 212 2.84 15.14 4.76
N SER A 213 3.05 15.86 3.66
CA SER A 213 2.22 17.02 3.33
C SER A 213 0.76 16.58 3.07
N PRO A 214 -0.23 17.48 3.22
CA PRO A 214 -1.63 17.15 2.95
C PRO A 214 -1.85 16.60 1.53
N GLU A 215 -1.06 17.04 0.55
CA GLU A 215 -1.14 16.59 -0.84
C GLU A 215 -0.75 15.13 -1.00
N VAL A 216 0.27 14.69 -0.25
CA VAL A 216 0.69 13.28 -0.21
C VAL A 216 -0.37 12.42 0.46
N VAL A 217 -0.94 12.91 1.58
CA VAL A 217 -2.01 12.20 2.30
C VAL A 217 -3.26 12.04 1.42
N ASP A 218 -3.70 13.11 0.76
CA ASP A 218 -4.85 13.08 -0.15
C ASP A 218 -4.61 12.11 -1.32
N THR A 219 -3.40 12.14 -1.88
CA THR A 219 -3.01 11.29 -3.01
C THR A 219 -2.92 9.80 -2.63
N ALA A 220 -2.42 9.49 -1.42
CA ALA A 220 -2.43 8.12 -0.90
C ALA A 220 -3.86 7.59 -0.70
N ALA A 221 -4.78 8.44 -0.22
CA ALA A 221 -6.19 8.09 -0.10
C ALA A 221 -6.86 7.87 -1.46
N LEU A 222 -6.60 8.74 -2.44
CA LEU A 222 -7.05 8.56 -3.82
C LEU A 222 -6.56 7.23 -4.41
N LEU A 223 -5.27 6.96 -4.27
CA LEU A 223 -4.64 5.74 -4.75
C LEU A 223 -5.27 4.48 -4.10
N TRP A 224 -5.55 4.53 -2.80
CA TRP A 224 -6.23 3.45 -2.11
C TRP A 224 -7.64 3.18 -2.65
N GLU A 225 -8.47 4.21 -2.81
CA GLU A 225 -9.85 4.04 -3.28
C GLU A 225 -9.91 3.64 -4.77
N ALA A 226 -8.99 4.18 -5.59
CA ALA A 226 -8.95 3.94 -7.03
C ALA A 226 -8.72 2.47 -7.40
N ARG A 227 -8.19 1.64 -6.49
CA ARG A 227 -8.02 0.19 -6.73
C ARG A 227 -9.35 -0.54 -6.98
N ARG A 228 -10.47 0.04 -6.55
CA ARG A 228 -11.82 -0.53 -6.68
C ARG A 228 -12.45 -0.28 -8.05
N LEU A 229 -11.81 0.53 -8.89
CA LEU A 229 -12.35 0.95 -10.18
C LEU A 229 -12.06 -0.10 -11.27
N SER A 230 -13.02 -0.24 -12.18
CA SER A 230 -12.78 -0.86 -13.48
C SER A 230 -11.92 0.05 -14.36
N ALA A 231 -11.39 -0.45 -15.47
CA ALA A 231 -10.62 0.39 -16.39
C ALA A 231 -11.42 1.56 -16.98
N ASP A 232 -12.71 1.36 -17.25
CA ASP A 232 -13.59 2.43 -17.77
C ASP A 232 -13.84 3.50 -16.72
N GLN A 233 -14.12 3.09 -15.48
CA GLN A 233 -14.29 4.02 -14.36
C GLN A 233 -13.00 4.79 -14.06
N ALA A 234 -11.85 4.11 -14.05
CA ALA A 234 -10.55 4.75 -13.81
C ALA A 234 -10.20 5.75 -14.93
N ARG A 235 -10.51 5.43 -16.18
CA ARG A 235 -10.38 6.35 -17.31
C ARG A 235 -11.25 7.60 -17.11
N HIS A 236 -12.53 7.41 -16.78
CA HIS A 236 -13.45 8.53 -16.54
C HIS A 236 -12.95 9.47 -15.43
N VAL A 237 -12.44 8.91 -14.33
CA VAL A 237 -11.86 9.71 -13.23
C VAL A 237 -10.60 10.46 -13.70
N SER A 238 -9.74 9.80 -14.50
CA SER A 238 -8.54 10.43 -15.07
C SER A 238 -8.89 11.60 -16.00
N GLU A 239 -9.93 11.47 -16.82
CA GLU A 239 -10.41 12.54 -17.72
C GLU A 239 -10.94 13.75 -16.91
N LEU A 240 -11.60 13.51 -15.78
CA LEU A 240 -11.99 14.59 -14.88
C LEU A 240 -10.75 15.28 -14.26
N ALA A 241 -9.75 14.52 -13.83
CA ALA A 241 -8.51 15.08 -13.28
C ALA A 241 -7.82 16.00 -14.30
N ASP A 242 -7.71 15.55 -15.56
CA ASP A 242 -7.20 16.36 -16.68
C ASP A 242 -8.03 17.65 -16.87
N SER A 243 -9.37 17.54 -16.85
CA SER A 243 -10.28 18.68 -16.99
C SER A 243 -10.10 19.71 -15.87
N LEU A 244 -9.96 19.26 -14.62
CA LEU A 244 -9.71 20.14 -13.47
C LEU A 244 -8.34 20.84 -13.55
N LEU A 245 -7.37 20.25 -14.26
CA LEU A 245 -6.07 20.87 -14.55
C LEU A 245 -6.09 21.79 -15.78
N GLY A 246 -7.18 21.80 -16.56
CA GLY A 246 -7.24 22.50 -17.84
C GLY A 246 -6.39 21.84 -18.94
N ILE A 247 -6.04 20.56 -18.79
CA ILE A 247 -5.29 19.79 -19.78
C ILE A 247 -6.29 19.12 -20.73
N SER A 248 -6.21 19.43 -22.03
CA SER A 248 -6.89 18.63 -23.06
C SER A 248 -5.87 17.63 -23.62
N ARG A 249 -6.04 16.33 -23.35
CA ARG A 249 -5.25 15.30 -24.04
C ARG A 249 -5.87 15.04 -25.42
N PRO A 250 -5.06 14.98 -26.49
CA PRO A 250 -5.53 14.61 -27.83
C PRO A 250 -5.99 13.15 -27.91
#